data_AF-A0A915YMN9-F1
#
_entry.id   AF-A0A915YMN9-F1
#
_cell.length_a   1.000
_cell.length_b   1.000
_cell.length_c   1.000
_cell.angle_alpha   90.00
_cell.angle_beta   90.00
_cell.angle_gamma   90.00
#
_symmetry.space_group_name_H-M   'P 1'
#
loop_
_entity.id
_entity.type
_entity.pdbx_description
1 polymer ?
#
loop_
_entity_poly.entity_id
_entity_poly.type
_entity_poly.pdbx_seq_one_letter_code
_entity_poly.pdbx_strand_id
1 'polypeptide(L)'
;MSSGPSKVSKGRPPSDVWCNHMIQGNMQSRGHYSATCSYCRQYWRQGRPQVLSAHLANHCKKCPDDVSLYFAKIVRKNLAKEEEESADEDESDYPNKRVRQTGIKNFYGGEKESNFTIALDGWTDPRGNSLWAFILLTPSRKEYLLQLEDLSKNSHTAEYLSKVINDIICKVGISKIVAIVSDNAANVAGARQLITNEYPSIINIRYIAHCINLISSDIVKVDQVKCLVKRANILTRYFKNSTLASTWLKEAIDAKNIAGPGQS
;
A
#
# COMPACT_ATOMS: atom_id res chain seq x y z
N MET A 1 -10.45 -49.06 41.18
CA MET A 1 -10.14 -48.78 39.77
C MET A 1 -9.72 -47.33 39.68
N SER A 2 -8.47 -47.11 39.29
CA SER A 2 -7.72 -45.86 39.42
C SER A 2 -8.22 -44.80 38.43
N SER A 3 -8.65 -43.64 38.93
CA SER A 3 -8.81 -42.43 38.12
C SER A 3 -7.45 -41.76 37.96
N GLY A 4 -6.88 -41.90 36.76
CA GLY A 4 -5.57 -41.33 36.40
C GLY A 4 -5.57 -39.79 36.41
N PRO A 5 -4.38 -39.16 36.53
CA PRO A 5 -4.26 -37.71 36.64
C PRO A 5 -4.71 -37.03 35.33
N SER A 6 -5.60 -36.06 35.48
CA SER A 6 -6.07 -35.17 34.42
C SER A 6 -4.89 -34.43 33.80
N LYS A 7 -4.66 -34.65 32.51
CA LYS A 7 -3.62 -33.97 31.72
C LYS A 7 -3.92 -32.46 31.70
N VAL A 8 -3.15 -31.69 32.48
CA VAL A 8 -3.11 -30.23 32.37
C VAL A 8 -2.56 -29.91 30.98
N SER A 9 -3.39 -29.32 30.11
CA SER A 9 -2.96 -28.83 28.81
C SER A 9 -1.91 -27.73 29.03
N LYS A 10 -0.63 -28.07 28.87
CA LYS A 10 0.45 -27.08 28.84
C LYS A 10 0.22 -26.21 27.60
N GLY A 11 -0.27 -24.99 27.83
CA GLY A 11 -0.42 -23.99 26.77
C GLY A 11 0.91 -23.70 26.09
N ARG A 12 0.84 -23.14 24.88
CA ARG A 12 2.01 -22.69 24.11
C ARG A 12 2.92 -21.85 25.03
N PRO A 13 4.24 -22.13 25.09
CA PRO A 13 5.14 -21.41 25.98
C PRO A 13 5.05 -19.89 25.72
N PRO A 14 5.13 -19.05 26.77
CA PRO A 14 5.12 -17.61 26.60
C PRO A 14 6.25 -17.17 25.67
N SER A 15 5.98 -16.24 24.76
CA SER A 15 7.01 -15.68 23.87
C SER A 15 8.06 -14.92 24.68
N ASP A 16 9.33 -14.88 24.25
CA ASP A 16 10.47 -14.27 24.97
C ASP A 16 10.20 -12.89 25.58
N VAL A 17 9.40 -12.05 24.90
CA VAL A 17 9.00 -10.72 25.40
C VAL A 17 8.25 -10.77 26.75
N TRP A 18 7.47 -11.81 26.99
CA TRP A 18 6.72 -12.02 28.23
C TRP A 18 7.58 -12.56 29.37
N CYS A 19 8.60 -13.36 29.06
CA CYS A 19 9.42 -14.02 30.08
C CYS A 19 10.31 -13.02 30.83
N ASN A 20 10.86 -12.02 30.14
CA ASN A 20 11.95 -11.20 30.70
C ASN A 20 11.71 -9.69 30.68
N HIS A 21 10.78 -9.19 29.86
CA HIS A 21 10.70 -7.75 29.57
C HIS A 21 9.34 -7.12 29.88
N MET A 22 8.38 -7.92 30.32
CA MET A 22 7.00 -7.51 30.59
C MET A 22 6.53 -8.07 31.93
N ILE A 23 5.85 -7.23 32.69
CA ILE A 23 5.14 -7.61 33.91
C ILE A 23 3.71 -7.99 33.50
N GLN A 24 3.37 -9.27 33.67
CA GLN A 24 2.04 -9.80 33.38
C GLN A 24 1.04 -9.38 34.47
N GLY A 25 -0.06 -8.77 34.04
CA GLY A 25 -1.17 -8.38 34.89
C GLY A 25 -2.37 -9.31 34.77
N ASN A 26 -3.54 -8.83 35.20
CA ASN A 26 -4.78 -9.59 35.26
C ASN A 26 -5.20 -10.15 33.89
N MET A 27 -5.70 -11.39 33.91
CA MET A 27 -6.31 -12.03 32.74
C MET A 27 -7.58 -11.26 32.34
N GLN A 28 -7.59 -10.71 31.13
CA GLN A 28 -8.72 -9.94 30.61
C GLN A 28 -9.70 -10.81 29.83
N SER A 29 -9.21 -11.85 29.16
CA SER A 29 -10.00 -12.88 28.48
C SER A 29 -9.18 -14.16 28.33
N ARG A 30 -9.80 -15.26 27.89
CA ARG A 30 -9.15 -16.58 27.83
C ARG A 30 -7.85 -16.50 27.00
N GLY A 31 -6.70 -16.66 27.67
CA GLY A 31 -5.38 -16.60 27.04
C GLY A 31 -4.82 -15.20 26.77
N HIS A 32 -5.48 -14.14 27.25
CA HIS A 32 -5.05 -12.76 27.07
C HIS A 32 -4.90 -12.04 28.41
N TYR A 33 -3.71 -11.51 28.64
CA TYR A 33 -3.33 -10.85 29.88
C TYR A 33 -3.00 -9.38 29.62
N SER A 34 -3.21 -8.52 30.61
CA SER A 34 -2.64 -7.17 30.56
C SER A 34 -1.12 -7.23 30.74
N ALA A 35 -0.41 -6.22 30.23
CA ALA A 35 1.03 -6.15 30.27
C ALA A 35 1.49 -4.77 30.76
N THR A 36 2.58 -4.73 31.51
CA THR A 36 3.28 -3.48 31.83
C THR A 36 4.75 -3.63 31.48
N CYS A 37 5.34 -2.66 30.78
CA CYS A 37 6.76 -2.70 30.43
C CYS A 37 7.61 -2.64 31.70
N SER A 38 8.57 -3.56 31.83
CA SER A 38 9.47 -3.61 32.99
C SER A 38 10.38 -2.37 33.11
N TYR A 39 10.63 -1.67 32.00
CA TYR A 39 11.57 -0.54 31.94
C TYR A 39 10.89 0.83 32.05
N CYS A 40 9.93 1.12 31.17
CA CYS A 40 9.27 2.44 31.12
C CYS A 40 7.92 2.50 31.83
N ARG A 41 7.42 1.36 32.33
CA ARG A 41 6.11 1.22 33.01
C ARG A 41 4.90 1.56 32.14
N GLN A 42 5.06 1.64 30.83
CA GLN A 42 3.92 1.74 29.92
C GLN A 42 3.00 0.52 30.07
N TYR A 43 1.69 0.76 30.11
CA TYR A 43 0.67 -0.25 30.37
C TYR A 43 -0.14 -0.56 29.10
N TRP A 44 -0.47 -1.83 28.92
CA TRP A 44 -1.40 -2.33 27.90
C TRP A 44 -2.51 -3.14 28.57
N ARG A 45 -3.75 -2.79 28.22
CA ARG A 45 -4.92 -3.58 28.62
C ARG A 45 -4.85 -5.01 28.07
N GLN A 46 -4.29 -5.22 26.88
CA GLN A 46 -4.07 -6.54 26.29
C GLN A 46 -2.64 -6.64 25.72
N GLY A 47 -1.80 -7.49 26.32
CA GLY A 47 -0.40 -7.67 25.92
C GLY A 47 -0.23 -8.60 24.73
N ARG A 48 -0.29 -8.06 23.51
CA ARG A 48 0.01 -8.87 22.30
C ARG A 48 1.53 -8.94 22.09
N PRO A 49 2.14 -10.13 21.96
CA PRO A 49 3.59 -10.28 21.82
C PRO A 49 4.23 -9.34 20.79
N GLN A 50 3.62 -9.20 19.61
CA GLN A 50 4.14 -8.34 18.53
C GLN A 50 4.19 -6.87 18.94
N VAL A 51 3.14 -6.38 19.62
CA VAL A 51 3.02 -4.99 20.09
C VAL A 51 4.03 -4.71 21.20
N LEU A 52 4.20 -5.67 22.12
CA LEU A 52 5.15 -5.56 23.23
C LEU A 52 6.60 -5.55 22.71
N SER A 53 6.93 -6.40 21.72
CA SER A 53 8.25 -6.42 21.07
C SER A 53 8.53 -5.13 20.29
N ALA A 54 7.55 -4.62 19.55
CA ALA A 54 7.69 -3.35 18.82
C ALA A 54 7.93 -2.15 19.77
N HIS A 55 7.28 -2.16 20.93
CA HIS A 55 7.53 -1.16 21.96
C HIS A 55 8.99 -1.20 22.47
N LEU A 56 9.50 -2.39 22.80
CA LEU A 56 10.88 -2.54 23.27
C LEU A 56 11.92 -2.12 22.22
N ALA A 57 11.64 -2.42 20.95
CA ALA A 57 12.53 -2.10 19.83
C ALA A 57 12.57 -0.60 19.48
N ASN A 58 11.41 0.08 19.50
CA ASN A 58 11.27 1.37 18.81
C ASN A 58 10.80 2.52 19.70
N HIS A 59 10.22 2.24 20.87
CA HIS A 59 9.47 3.24 21.63
C HIS A 59 9.88 3.35 23.10
N CYS A 60 10.55 2.34 23.65
CA CYS A 60 10.93 2.31 25.05
C CYS A 60 12.26 3.01 25.30
N LYS A 61 12.23 4.31 25.63
CA LYS A 61 13.44 5.12 25.92
C LYS A 61 14.26 4.67 27.15
N LYS A 62 13.68 3.82 28.01
CA LYS A 62 14.35 3.27 29.21
C LYS A 62 14.79 1.81 29.03
N CYS A 63 14.56 1.23 27.85
CA CYS A 63 14.99 -0.12 27.51
C CYS A 63 16.50 -0.14 27.27
N PRO A 64 17.26 -1.10 27.82
CA PRO A 64 18.65 -1.32 27.47
C PRO A 64 18.84 -1.52 25.95
N ASP A 65 19.96 -1.02 25.42
CA ASP A 65 20.22 -1.01 23.98
C ASP A 65 20.33 -2.43 23.39
N ASP A 66 20.91 -3.37 24.13
CA ASP A 66 21.02 -4.78 23.73
C ASP A 66 19.66 -5.45 23.57
N VAL A 67 18.72 -5.17 24.49
CA VAL A 67 17.34 -5.65 24.46
C VAL A 67 16.57 -5.01 23.31
N SER A 68 16.71 -3.69 23.12
CA SER A 68 16.07 -2.96 22.02
C SER A 68 16.52 -3.50 20.66
N LEU A 69 17.83 -3.70 20.47
CA LEU A 69 18.42 -4.25 19.26
C LEU A 69 17.98 -5.70 18.99
N TYR A 70 17.83 -6.53 20.02
CA TYR A 70 17.31 -7.89 19.89
C TYR A 70 15.88 -7.90 19.31
N PHE A 71 14.98 -7.10 19.90
CA PHE A 71 13.59 -7.05 19.43
C PHE A 71 13.45 -6.32 18.09
N ALA A 72 14.31 -5.35 17.77
CA ALA A 72 14.32 -4.71 16.46
C ALA A 72 14.59 -5.71 15.33
N LYS A 73 15.48 -6.69 15.54
CA LYS A 73 15.74 -7.78 14.56
C LYS A 73 14.52 -8.68 14.38
N ILE A 74 13.82 -9.01 15.46
CA ILE A 74 12.61 -9.86 15.43
C ILE A 74 11.47 -9.13 14.71
N VAL A 75 11.24 -7.86 15.03
CA VAL A 75 10.19 -7.04 14.39
C VAL A 75 10.46 -6.91 12.90
N ARG A 76 11.71 -6.64 12.50
CA ARG A 76 12.10 -6.56 11.09
C ARG A 76 11.90 -7.88 10.33
N LYS A 77 12.24 -9.01 10.96
CA LYS A 77 12.05 -10.35 10.35
C LYS A 77 10.58 -10.71 10.19
N ASN A 78 9.72 -10.28 11.12
CA ASN A 78 8.28 -10.50 11.01
C ASN A 78 7.65 -9.61 9.92
N LEU A 79 8.10 -8.36 9.78
CA LEU A 79 7.67 -7.48 8.68
C LEU A 79 8.04 -8.08 7.30
N ALA A 80 9.26 -8.59 7.15
CA ALA A 80 9.69 -9.24 5.91
C ALA A 80 8.86 -10.51 5.57
N LYS A 81 8.43 -11.26 6.59
CA LYS A 81 7.56 -12.43 6.40
C LYS A 81 6.13 -12.06 6.03
N GLU A 82 5.60 -10.97 6.60
CA GLU A 82 4.28 -10.45 6.21
C GLU A 82 4.30 -9.91 4.77
N GLU A 83 5.43 -9.37 4.31
CA GLU A 83 5.65 -8.96 2.92
C GLU A 83 5.74 -10.16 1.97
N GLU A 84 6.47 -11.23 2.33
CA GLU A 84 6.56 -12.48 1.56
C GLU A 84 5.22 -13.25 1.49
N GLU A 85 4.50 -13.38 2.62
CA GLU A 85 3.16 -14.03 2.64
C GLU A 85 2.10 -13.21 1.86
N SER A 86 2.32 -11.90 1.65
CA SER A 86 1.44 -11.07 0.81
C SER A 86 1.75 -11.13 -0.68
N ALA A 87 2.90 -11.70 -1.08
CA ALA A 87 3.35 -11.80 -2.46
C ALA A 87 2.98 -13.14 -3.12
N ASP A 88 2.68 -14.18 -2.33
CA ASP A 88 2.37 -15.54 -2.81
C ASP A 88 0.85 -15.82 -2.99
N GLU A 89 -0.03 -14.82 -2.81
CA GLU A 89 -1.48 -14.98 -2.96
C GLU A 89 -2.00 -14.52 -4.34
N ASP A 90 -1.58 -15.18 -5.42
CA ASP A 90 -2.33 -15.16 -6.68
C ASP A 90 -2.51 -16.58 -7.25
N GLU A 91 -3.77 -16.86 -7.60
CA GLU A 91 -4.29 -17.98 -8.38
C GLU A 91 -4.67 -19.29 -7.65
N SER A 92 -5.94 -19.32 -7.21
CA SER A 92 -6.89 -20.46 -7.17
C SER A 92 -7.56 -20.72 -5.80
N ASP A 93 -8.89 -20.66 -5.84
CA ASP A 93 -9.88 -21.09 -4.84
C ASP A 93 -10.27 -20.10 -3.72
N TYR A 94 -11.28 -19.27 -4.02
CA TYR A 94 -11.97 -18.43 -3.05
C TYR A 94 -13.11 -19.20 -2.36
N PRO A 95 -13.03 -19.52 -1.05
CA PRO A 95 -14.23 -19.72 -0.27
C PRO A 95 -14.85 -18.35 0.06
N ASN A 96 -16.12 -18.22 -0.31
CA ASN A 96 -17.00 -17.06 -0.15
C ASN A 96 -17.11 -16.61 1.33
N LYS A 97 -16.10 -15.91 1.85
CA LYS A 97 -16.24 -15.09 3.05
C LYS A 97 -16.64 -13.70 2.58
N ARG A 98 -17.89 -13.33 2.87
CA ARG A 98 -18.31 -11.92 2.87
C ARG A 98 -17.40 -11.16 3.85
N VAL A 99 -16.31 -10.62 3.32
CA VAL A 99 -15.57 -9.57 4.00
C VAL A 99 -16.56 -8.43 4.14
N ARG A 100 -17.05 -8.19 5.36
CA ARG A 100 -17.70 -6.92 5.67
C ARG A 100 -16.64 -5.87 5.39
N GLN A 101 -16.73 -5.20 4.25
CA GLN A 101 -15.90 -4.07 3.89
C GLN A 101 -16.02 -3.07 5.04
N THR A 102 -15.03 -3.04 5.93
CA THR A 102 -14.94 -2.03 6.98
C THR A 102 -14.85 -0.71 6.24
N GLY A 103 -15.86 0.13 6.38
CA GLY A 103 -15.96 1.37 5.60
C GLY A 103 -14.67 2.17 5.71
N ILE A 104 -14.28 2.83 4.61
CA ILE A 104 -13.10 3.70 4.48
C ILE A 104 -12.88 4.63 5.68
N LYS A 105 -13.98 5.08 6.31
CA LYS A 105 -13.98 5.91 7.51
C LYS A 105 -13.26 5.27 8.71
N ASN A 106 -13.27 3.94 8.83
CA ASN A 106 -12.65 3.23 9.93
C ASN A 106 -11.12 3.12 9.80
N PHE A 107 -10.55 3.39 8.60
CA PHE A 107 -9.11 3.31 8.37
C PHE A 107 -8.37 4.64 8.64
N TYR A 108 -8.99 5.79 8.35
CA TYR A 108 -8.40 7.12 8.62
C TYR A 108 -9.07 7.88 9.77
N GLY A 109 -10.24 7.39 10.25
CA GLY A 109 -10.98 7.99 11.36
C GLY A 109 -10.44 7.61 12.75
N GLY A 110 -9.57 6.59 12.83
CA GLY A 110 -8.85 6.21 14.05
C GLY A 110 -7.63 7.10 14.31
N GLU A 111 -7.89 8.35 14.69
CA GLU A 111 -6.99 9.41 15.19
C GLU A 111 -5.47 9.12 15.32
N LYS A 112 -4.65 9.80 14.49
CA LYS A 112 -3.49 10.65 14.88
C LYS A 112 -2.65 11.17 13.71
N GLU A 113 -2.72 10.54 12.54
CA GLU A 113 -1.95 11.01 11.38
C GLU A 113 -2.63 12.20 10.70
N SER A 114 -1.81 13.17 10.33
CA SER A 114 -2.11 14.31 9.47
C SER A 114 -1.06 14.36 8.37
N ASN A 115 -1.03 15.43 7.58
CA ASN A 115 -0.07 15.60 6.49
C ASN A 115 -0.25 14.57 5.37
N PHE A 116 -1.52 14.32 5.04
CA PHE A 116 -1.89 13.46 3.94
C PHE A 116 -1.74 14.17 2.60
N THR A 117 -1.39 13.39 1.59
CA THR A 117 -1.43 13.81 0.19
C THR A 117 -2.55 13.07 -0.50
N ILE A 118 -3.42 13.80 -1.21
CA ILE A 118 -4.39 13.18 -2.11
C ILE A 118 -3.70 12.99 -3.47
N ALA A 119 -3.59 11.75 -3.92
CA ALA A 119 -3.20 11.42 -5.27
C ALA A 119 -4.46 11.07 -6.08
N LEU A 120 -4.53 11.53 -7.33
CA LEU A 120 -5.57 11.13 -8.25
C LEU A 120 -5.00 10.78 -9.62
N ASP A 121 -5.61 9.77 -10.23
CA ASP A 121 -5.28 9.31 -11.57
C ASP A 121 -6.56 8.98 -12.34
N GLY A 122 -6.57 9.34 -13.62
CA GLY A 122 -7.71 9.18 -14.51
C GLY A 122 -7.26 8.47 -15.79
N TRP A 123 -7.93 7.38 -16.15
CA TRP A 123 -7.64 6.65 -17.38
C TRP A 123 -8.91 6.30 -18.14
N THR A 124 -8.73 6.08 -19.44
CA THR A 124 -9.79 5.56 -20.30
C THR A 124 -9.62 4.06 -20.45
N ASP A 125 -10.65 3.29 -20.11
CA ASP A 125 -10.64 1.85 -20.33
C ASP A 125 -10.80 1.51 -21.83
N PRO A 126 -10.55 0.25 -22.24
CA PRO A 126 -10.71 -0.15 -23.65
C PRO A 126 -12.14 -0.01 -24.21
N ARG A 127 -13.14 0.17 -23.35
CA ARG A 127 -14.54 0.39 -23.72
C ARG A 127 -14.89 1.87 -23.85
N GLY A 128 -13.94 2.77 -23.57
CA GLY A 128 -14.10 4.21 -23.63
C GLY A 128 -14.63 4.83 -22.32
N ASN A 129 -14.69 4.08 -21.23
CA ASN A 129 -15.12 4.60 -19.95
C ASN A 129 -13.99 5.39 -19.28
N SER A 130 -14.31 6.52 -18.64
CA SER A 130 -13.39 7.37 -17.89
C SER A 130 -13.42 6.99 -16.41
N LEU A 131 -12.41 6.23 -15.98
CA LEU A 131 -12.28 5.76 -14.61
C LEU A 131 -11.30 6.65 -13.85
N TRP A 132 -11.66 7.00 -12.62
CA TRP A 132 -10.89 7.89 -11.75
C TRP A 132 -10.66 7.26 -10.40
N ALA A 133 -9.39 7.12 -10.03
CA ALA A 133 -8.98 6.66 -8.72
C ALA A 133 -8.51 7.84 -7.88
N PHE A 134 -8.98 7.88 -6.63
CA PHE A 134 -8.54 8.83 -5.61
C PHE A 134 -7.91 8.06 -4.46
N ILE A 135 -6.66 8.36 -4.17
CA ILE A 135 -5.82 7.64 -3.23
C ILE A 135 -5.34 8.61 -2.16
N LEU A 136 -5.39 8.21 -0.89
CA LEU A 136 -4.73 8.95 0.19
C LEU A 136 -3.36 8.33 0.45
N LEU A 137 -2.34 9.18 0.45
CA LEU A 137 -0.98 8.82 0.85
C LEU A 137 -0.71 9.37 2.25
N THR A 138 -0.22 8.50 3.13
CA THR A 138 0.13 8.88 4.51
C THR A 138 1.62 9.20 4.67
N PRO A 139 2.03 9.94 5.71
CA PRO A 139 3.45 10.12 6.05
C PRO A 139 4.18 8.81 6.32
N SER A 140 3.46 7.79 6.78
CA SER A 140 3.94 6.42 6.99
C SER A 140 4.05 5.59 5.71
N ARG A 141 3.91 6.23 4.53
CA ARG A 141 3.98 5.61 3.19
C ARG A 141 2.92 4.53 2.95
N LYS A 142 1.78 4.65 3.63
CA LYS A 142 0.63 3.81 3.34
C LYS A 142 -0.23 4.50 2.32
N GLU A 143 -0.81 3.68 1.45
CA GLU A 143 -1.70 4.12 0.39
C GLU A 143 -3.05 3.49 0.63
N TYR A 144 -4.11 4.27 0.51
CA TYR A 144 -5.42 3.65 0.46
C TYR A 144 -6.33 4.34 -0.54
N LEU A 145 -7.07 3.51 -1.26
CA LEU A 145 -8.09 3.93 -2.19
C LEU A 145 -9.23 4.56 -1.39
N LEU A 146 -9.44 5.85 -1.59
CA LEU A 146 -10.58 6.60 -1.02
C LEU A 146 -11.83 6.39 -1.86
N GLN A 147 -11.67 6.42 -3.18
CA GLN A 147 -12.78 6.34 -4.10
C GLN A 147 -12.30 5.90 -5.48
N LEU A 148 -13.11 5.08 -6.14
CA LEU A 148 -13.00 4.78 -7.56
C LEU A 148 -14.32 5.19 -8.19
N GLU A 149 -14.29 6.12 -9.14
CA GLU A 149 -15.48 6.63 -9.81
C GLU A 149 -15.41 6.40 -11.32
N ASP A 150 -16.55 6.08 -11.90
CA ASP A 150 -16.77 6.16 -13.34
C ASP A 150 -17.36 7.54 -13.67
N LEU A 151 -16.55 8.39 -14.28
CA LEU A 151 -16.90 9.75 -14.71
C LEU A 151 -17.19 9.83 -16.22
N SER A 152 -17.49 8.72 -16.88
CA SER A 152 -17.74 8.69 -18.34
C SER A 152 -18.88 9.59 -18.79
N LYS A 153 -19.90 9.75 -17.95
CA LYS A 153 -21.10 10.55 -18.25
C LYS A 153 -21.00 12.00 -17.78
N ASN A 154 -19.86 12.37 -17.20
CA ASN A 154 -19.65 13.67 -16.59
C ASN A 154 -18.76 14.55 -17.46
N SER A 155 -18.92 15.86 -17.32
CA SER A 155 -18.02 16.81 -17.97
C SER A 155 -16.63 16.68 -17.36
N HIS A 156 -15.61 16.32 -18.15
CA HIS A 156 -14.22 16.27 -17.68
C HIS A 156 -13.58 17.67 -17.60
N THR A 157 -14.34 18.67 -17.14
CA THR A 157 -13.84 20.04 -16.96
C THR A 157 -13.14 20.19 -15.61
N ALA A 158 -12.33 21.24 -15.50
CA ALA A 158 -11.62 21.56 -14.27
C ALA A 158 -12.57 21.79 -13.08
N GLU A 159 -13.73 22.43 -13.33
CA GLU A 159 -14.71 22.78 -12.31
C GLU A 159 -15.48 21.57 -11.79
N TYR A 160 -15.71 20.57 -12.65
CA TYR A 160 -16.36 19.34 -12.20
C TYR A 160 -15.39 18.51 -11.34
N LEU A 161 -14.17 18.33 -11.82
CA LEU A 161 -13.14 17.61 -11.07
C LEU A 161 -12.82 18.30 -9.73
N SER A 162 -12.79 19.64 -9.69
CA SER A 162 -12.57 20.36 -8.43
C SER A 162 -13.68 20.09 -7.42
N LYS A 163 -14.94 19.95 -7.85
CA LYS A 163 -16.05 19.58 -6.94
C LYS A 163 -15.86 18.18 -6.35
N VAL A 164 -15.54 17.20 -7.20
CA VAL A 164 -15.29 15.81 -6.75
C VAL A 164 -14.14 15.76 -5.75
N ILE A 165 -13.04 16.47 -6.05
CA ILE A 165 -11.88 16.57 -5.15
C ILE A 165 -12.28 17.25 -3.83
N ASN A 166 -13.08 18.33 -3.88
CA ASN A 166 -13.52 19.05 -2.69
C ASN A 166 -14.34 18.15 -1.75
N ASP A 167 -15.23 17.32 -2.30
CA ASP A 167 -16.00 16.36 -1.52
C ASP A 167 -15.08 15.36 -0.78
N ILE A 168 -13.99 14.94 -1.42
CA ILE A 168 -12.99 14.05 -0.82
C ILE A 168 -12.19 14.78 0.27
N ILE A 169 -11.76 16.02 0.01
CA ILE A 169 -11.09 16.86 1.00
C ILE A 169 -11.96 17.02 2.25
N CYS A 170 -13.26 17.29 2.06
CA CYS A 170 -14.22 17.43 3.15
C CYS A 170 -14.45 16.12 3.91
N LYS A 171 -14.49 14.98 3.21
CA LYS A 171 -14.62 13.64 3.84
C LYS A 171 -13.41 13.30 4.71
N VAL A 172 -12.19 13.65 4.28
CA VAL A 172 -10.94 13.36 5.01
C VAL A 172 -10.69 14.39 6.12
N GLY A 173 -11.06 15.64 5.87
CA GLY A 173 -10.83 16.79 6.73
C GLY A 173 -9.64 17.62 6.24
N ILE A 174 -9.90 18.87 5.87
CA ILE A 174 -8.91 19.77 5.29
C ILE A 174 -7.67 19.99 6.15
N SER A 175 -7.83 20.04 7.48
CA SER A 175 -6.72 20.23 8.42
C SER A 175 -5.68 19.11 8.39
N LYS A 176 -5.99 17.98 7.75
CA LYS A 176 -5.11 16.83 7.62
C LYS A 176 -4.41 16.77 6.26
N ILE A 177 -4.82 17.56 5.28
CA ILE A 177 -4.32 17.49 3.91
C ILE A 177 -3.28 18.58 3.69
N VAL A 178 -2.12 18.20 3.17
CA VAL A 178 -1.02 19.13 2.87
C VAL A 178 -0.76 19.28 1.39
N ALA A 179 -1.15 18.32 0.57
CA ALA A 179 -0.86 18.35 -0.85
C ALA A 179 -1.87 17.58 -1.70
N ILE A 180 -1.92 17.96 -2.97
CA ILE A 180 -2.60 17.23 -4.03
C ILE A 180 -1.60 16.90 -5.14
N VAL A 181 -1.61 15.64 -5.59
CA VAL A 181 -0.76 15.10 -6.66
C VAL A 181 -1.65 14.58 -7.78
N SER A 182 -1.36 14.99 -9.01
CA SER A 182 -1.94 14.37 -10.20
C SER A 182 -1.08 14.62 -11.43
N ASP A 183 -1.43 13.99 -12.55
CA ASP A 183 -0.85 14.31 -13.85
C ASP A 183 -1.06 15.78 -14.27
N ASN A 184 -0.50 16.13 -15.43
CA ASN A 184 -0.55 17.49 -15.96
C ASN A 184 -1.56 17.64 -17.11
N ALA A 185 -2.58 16.76 -17.20
CA ALA A 185 -3.67 16.97 -18.13
C ALA A 185 -4.36 18.32 -17.83
N ALA A 186 -4.77 19.06 -18.87
CA ALA A 186 -5.15 20.47 -18.74
C ALA A 186 -6.33 20.70 -17.77
N ASN A 187 -7.34 19.83 -17.85
CA ASN A 187 -8.48 19.82 -16.94
C ASN A 187 -8.09 19.51 -15.49
N VAL A 188 -7.20 18.55 -15.27
CA VAL A 188 -6.76 18.17 -13.92
C VAL A 188 -5.85 19.23 -13.31
N ALA A 189 -4.95 19.81 -14.09
CA ALA A 189 -4.14 20.94 -13.69
C ALA A 189 -5.01 22.14 -13.30
N GLY A 190 -6.06 22.43 -14.08
CA GLY A 190 -7.06 23.43 -13.75
C GLY A 190 -7.79 23.12 -12.44
N ALA A 191 -8.22 21.87 -12.23
CA ALA A 191 -8.90 21.44 -11.01
C ALA A 191 -8.01 21.60 -9.77
N ARG A 192 -6.73 21.18 -9.84
CA ARG A 192 -5.75 21.39 -8.76
C ARG A 192 -5.55 22.88 -8.46
N GLN A 193 -5.50 23.72 -9.49
CA GLN A 193 -5.38 25.16 -9.32
C GLN A 193 -6.60 25.74 -8.59
N LEU A 194 -7.82 25.34 -8.97
CA LEU A 194 -9.05 25.77 -8.29
C LEU A 194 -9.03 25.38 -6.81
N ILE A 195 -8.63 24.14 -6.49
CA ILE A 195 -8.48 23.65 -5.12
C ILE A 195 -7.44 24.45 -4.33
N THR A 196 -6.31 24.79 -4.94
CA THR A 196 -5.25 25.57 -4.28
C THR A 196 -5.68 27.02 -4.05
N ASN A 197 -6.50 27.57 -4.94
CA ASN A 197 -7.08 28.90 -4.76
C ASN A 197 -8.11 28.91 -3.61
N GLU A 198 -8.93 27.86 -3.50
CA GLU A 198 -9.91 27.69 -2.41
C GLU A 198 -9.21 27.40 -1.07
N TYR A 199 -8.13 26.62 -1.11
CA TYR A 199 -7.37 26.17 0.04
C TYR A 199 -5.88 26.46 -0.12
N PRO A 200 -5.42 27.70 0.16
CA PRO A 200 -4.03 28.10 -0.04
C PRO A 200 -3.00 27.30 0.77
N SER A 201 -3.43 26.56 1.80
CA SER A 201 -2.57 25.66 2.58
C SER A 201 -2.24 24.34 1.88
N ILE A 202 -2.98 23.97 0.83
CA ILE A 202 -2.77 22.73 0.08
C ILE A 202 -1.74 23.00 -1.02
N ILE A 203 -0.65 22.24 -1.02
CA ILE A 203 0.40 22.33 -2.02
C ILE A 203 -0.04 21.63 -3.31
N ASN A 204 0.11 22.34 -4.42
CA ASN A 204 -0.17 21.82 -5.75
C ASN A 204 1.08 21.11 -6.33
N ILE A 205 1.08 19.78 -6.39
CA ILE A 205 2.21 18.98 -6.86
C ILE A 205 1.86 18.31 -8.19
N ARG A 206 2.81 18.35 -9.14
CA ARG A 206 2.72 17.61 -10.40
C ARG A 206 3.26 16.20 -10.24
N TYR A 207 2.62 15.23 -10.87
CA TYR A 207 3.07 13.84 -10.85
C TYR A 207 4.38 13.66 -11.63
N ILE A 208 5.43 13.25 -10.95
CA ILE A 208 6.78 13.18 -11.52
C ILE A 208 6.92 12.11 -12.62
N ALA A 209 6.16 11.00 -12.53
CA ALA A 209 6.22 9.95 -13.54
C ALA A 209 5.74 10.47 -14.90
N HIS A 210 4.80 11.42 -14.91
CA HIS A 210 4.39 12.09 -16.14
C HIS A 210 5.56 12.86 -16.78
N CYS A 211 6.35 13.58 -15.99
CA CYS A 211 7.55 14.26 -16.50
C CYS A 211 8.55 13.27 -17.12
N ILE A 212 8.79 12.13 -16.46
CA ILE A 212 9.68 11.07 -16.98
C ILE A 212 9.13 10.51 -18.29
N ASN A 213 7.81 10.30 -18.38
CA ASN A 213 7.16 9.85 -19.60
C ASN A 213 7.29 10.86 -20.74
N LEU A 214 7.14 12.16 -20.47
CA LEU A 214 7.35 13.21 -21.47
C LEU A 214 8.79 13.25 -21.99
N ILE A 215 9.78 13.18 -21.09
CA ILE A 215 11.20 13.10 -21.47
C ILE A 215 11.45 11.86 -22.34
N SER A 216 10.91 10.71 -21.94
CA SER A 216 11.04 9.46 -22.71
C SER A 216 10.39 9.59 -24.09
N SER A 217 9.22 10.22 -24.18
CA SER A 217 8.52 10.50 -25.44
C SER A 217 9.35 11.40 -26.37
N ASP A 218 10.02 12.42 -25.83
CA ASP A 218 10.90 13.28 -26.61
C ASP A 218 12.16 12.57 -27.09
N ILE A 219 12.76 11.71 -26.26
CA ILE A 219 13.87 10.84 -26.68
C ILE A 219 13.46 9.93 -27.84
N VAL A 220 12.25 9.37 -27.78
CA VAL A 220 11.73 8.48 -28.85
C VAL A 220 11.49 9.22 -30.17
N LYS A 221 11.36 10.56 -30.16
CA LYS A 221 11.21 11.35 -31.39
C LYS A 221 12.51 11.55 -32.17
N VAL A 222 13.68 11.36 -31.54
CA VAL A 222 14.99 11.44 -32.22
C VAL A 222 15.03 10.44 -33.36
N ASP A 223 15.37 10.87 -34.59
CA ASP A 223 15.19 10.05 -35.80
C ASP A 223 15.84 8.66 -35.73
N GLN A 224 17.02 8.56 -35.11
CA GLN A 224 17.72 7.29 -34.90
C GLN A 224 16.92 6.35 -33.98
N VAL A 225 16.42 6.87 -32.85
CA VAL A 225 15.59 6.12 -31.89
C VAL A 225 14.24 5.77 -32.51
N LYS A 226 13.60 6.73 -33.18
CA LYS A 226 12.33 6.56 -33.89
C LYS A 226 12.43 5.44 -34.94
N CYS A 227 13.53 5.38 -35.70
CA CYS A 227 13.78 4.33 -36.67
C CYS A 227 13.92 2.95 -36.00
N LEU A 228 14.67 2.88 -34.89
CA LEU A 228 14.83 1.65 -34.10
C LEU A 228 13.48 1.16 -33.55
N VAL A 229 12.71 2.05 -32.91
CA VAL A 229 11.38 1.75 -32.35
C VAL A 229 10.43 1.29 -33.45
N LYS A 230 10.46 1.91 -34.64
CA LYS A 230 9.64 1.48 -35.78
C LYS A 230 9.98 0.05 -36.22
N ARG A 231 11.27 -0.31 -36.30
CA ARG A 231 11.71 -1.67 -36.65
C ARG A 231 11.29 -2.68 -35.58
N ALA A 232 11.49 -2.35 -34.31
CA ALA A 232 11.06 -3.19 -33.20
C ALA A 232 9.54 -3.43 -33.24
N ASN A 233 8.74 -2.39 -33.49
CA ASN A 233 7.28 -2.51 -33.60
C ASN A 233 6.83 -3.39 -34.78
N ILE A 234 7.56 -3.39 -35.90
CA ILE A 234 7.29 -4.29 -37.03
C ILE A 234 7.52 -5.75 -36.61
N LEU A 235 8.65 -6.03 -35.94
CA LEU A 235 8.95 -7.37 -35.41
C LEU A 235 7.90 -7.81 -34.39
N THR A 236 7.60 -6.98 -33.40
CA THR A 236 6.58 -7.27 -32.39
C THR A 236 5.22 -7.57 -33.03
N ARG A 237 4.83 -6.82 -34.06
CA ARG A 237 3.57 -7.06 -34.79
C ARG A 237 3.61 -8.38 -35.56
N TYR A 238 4.72 -8.70 -36.22
CA TYR A 238 4.89 -9.97 -36.92
C TYR A 238 4.68 -11.16 -35.98
N PHE A 239 5.35 -11.16 -34.82
CA PHE A 239 5.20 -12.23 -33.84
C PHE A 239 3.78 -12.27 -33.24
N LYS A 240 3.21 -11.12 -32.86
CA LYS A 240 1.83 -11.06 -32.33
C LYS A 240 0.77 -11.59 -33.29
N ASN A 241 0.94 -11.38 -34.59
CA ASN A 241 -0.07 -11.73 -35.60
C ASN A 241 0.14 -13.12 -36.23
N SER A 242 1.29 -13.76 -36.01
CA SER A 242 1.60 -15.09 -36.53
C SER A 242 1.71 -16.09 -35.39
N THR A 243 0.74 -17.02 -35.33
CA THR A 243 0.72 -18.11 -34.34
C THR A 243 1.98 -18.95 -34.43
N LEU A 244 2.40 -19.31 -35.65
CA LEU A 244 3.59 -20.11 -35.89
C LEU A 244 4.87 -19.39 -35.43
N ALA A 245 5.03 -18.11 -35.78
CA ALA A 245 6.21 -17.35 -35.38
C ALA A 245 6.24 -17.12 -33.86
N SER A 246 5.08 -16.90 -33.23
CA SER A 246 4.95 -16.83 -31.77
C SER A 246 5.38 -18.13 -31.09
N THR A 247 5.00 -19.30 -31.63
CA THR A 247 5.42 -20.59 -31.09
C THR A 247 6.93 -20.76 -31.18
N TRP A 248 7.53 -20.51 -32.35
CA TRP A 248 8.99 -20.57 -32.52
C TRP A 248 9.74 -19.62 -31.59
N LEU A 249 9.18 -18.42 -31.33
CA LEU A 249 9.78 -17.47 -30.42
C LEU A 249 9.77 -17.99 -28.97
N LYS A 250 8.69 -18.63 -28.53
CA LYS A 250 8.60 -19.24 -27.19
C LYS A 250 9.60 -20.39 -27.05
N GLU A 251 9.63 -21.31 -28.01
CA GLU A 251 10.58 -22.42 -28.04
C GLU A 251 12.03 -21.94 -27.99
N ALA A 252 12.35 -20.85 -28.71
CA ALA A 252 13.68 -20.27 -28.71
C ALA A 252 14.04 -19.59 -27.37
N ILE A 253 13.07 -18.94 -26.70
CA ILE A 253 13.25 -18.36 -25.36
C ILE A 253 13.55 -19.44 -24.33
N ASP A 254 12.77 -20.54 -24.36
CA ASP A 254 12.92 -21.68 -23.47
C ASP A 254 14.26 -22.38 -23.69
N ALA A 255 14.64 -22.64 -24.94
CA ALA A 255 15.93 -23.25 -25.28
C ALA A 255 17.14 -22.40 -24.88
N LYS A 256 16.96 -21.07 -24.78
CA LYS A 256 18.01 -20.12 -24.39
C LYS A 256 18.00 -19.80 -22.89
N ASN A 257 17.09 -20.38 -22.10
CA ASN A 257 16.87 -20.05 -20.68
C ASN A 257 16.77 -18.54 -20.43
N ILE A 258 16.10 -17.81 -21.32
CA ILE A 258 15.92 -16.36 -21.15
C ILE A 258 14.75 -16.16 -20.18
N ALA A 259 15.05 -15.81 -18.93
CA ALA A 259 14.04 -15.45 -17.94
C ALA A 259 13.30 -14.18 -18.38
N GLY A 260 11.97 -14.23 -18.36
CA GLY A 260 11.14 -13.05 -18.58
C GLY A 260 11.27 -12.06 -17.41
N PRO A 261 10.96 -10.76 -17.62
CA PRO A 261 10.85 -9.83 -16.50
C PRO A 261 9.71 -10.32 -15.58
N GLY A 262 10.04 -10.67 -14.33
CA GLY A 262 9.08 -11.11 -13.31
C GLY A 262 9.21 -12.56 -12.84
N GLN A 263 10.23 -13.32 -13.26
CA GLN A 263 10.54 -14.63 -12.69
C GLN A 263 11.91 -14.58 -12.00
N SER A 264 11.89 -14.11 -10.74
CA SER A 264 13.01 -14.19 -9.80
C SER A 264 12.49 -14.64 -8.45
#